data_AF-A0A920NIF4-F1
#
_entry.id   AF-A0A920NIF4-F1
#
_cell.length_a   1.000
_cell.length_b   1.000
_cell.length_c   1.000
_cell.angle_alpha   90.00
_cell.angle_beta   90.00
_cell.angle_gamma   90.00
#
_symmetry.space_group_name_H-M   'P 1'
#
loop_
_entity.id
_entity.type
_entity.pdbx_description
1 polymer ?
#
loop_
_entity_poly.entity_id
_entity_poly.type
_entity_poly.pdbx_seq_one_letter_code
_entity_poly.pdbx_strand_id
1 'polypeptide(L)'
;MMLGDLGADVIKVEALSGEQGRAMFTLSGIDRSLPGGRNSYFEANQRNKRSIALDLKQPEGVNVVRNLVGDADIFLQNYRKGVAERLGLGYEDLKAINNKIIYGSGSGYGPEGPDAYKPALDTVGQARSGLMYATGPDGDDPYPIQGVVAIK
;
A
#
# COMPACT_ATOMS: atom_id res chain seq x y z
N MET A 1 9.27 -2.56 -1.83
CA MET A 1 10.41 -2.15 -2.66
C MET A 1 11.67 -2.29 -1.84
N MET A 2 11.87 -1.47 -0.80
CA MET A 2 13.07 -1.51 0.05
C MET A 2 13.45 -2.93 0.53
N LEU A 3 12.51 -3.73 1.05
CA LEU A 3 12.81 -5.11 1.45
C LEU A 3 13.34 -5.98 0.30
N GLY A 4 12.74 -5.86 -0.90
CA GLY A 4 13.21 -6.57 -2.08
C GLY A 4 14.56 -6.08 -2.59
N ASP A 5 14.81 -4.77 -2.50
CA ASP A 5 16.13 -4.19 -2.80
C ASP A 5 17.21 -4.69 -1.82
N LEU A 6 16.82 -4.97 -0.58
CA LEU A 6 17.67 -5.54 0.47
C LEU A 6 17.76 -7.08 0.39
N GLY A 7 17.20 -7.71 -0.64
CA GLY A 7 17.35 -9.14 -0.92
C GLY A 7 16.20 -10.03 -0.45
N ALA A 8 15.10 -9.47 0.08
CA ALA A 8 13.93 -10.28 0.41
C ALA A 8 13.21 -10.77 -0.87
N ASP A 9 12.72 -12.01 -0.84
CA ASP A 9 11.77 -12.49 -1.86
C ASP A 9 10.37 -11.98 -1.51
N VAL A 10 9.85 -11.07 -2.34
CA VAL A 10 8.59 -10.39 -2.06
C VAL A 10 7.52 -10.83 -3.04
N ILE A 11 6.47 -11.47 -2.52
CA ILE A 11 5.26 -11.80 -3.28
C ILE A 11 4.20 -10.74 -3.00
N LYS A 12 3.75 -10.08 -4.05
CA LYS A 12 2.65 -9.12 -4.03
C LYS A 12 1.36 -9.82 -4.41
N VAL A 13 0.39 -9.81 -3.50
CA VAL A 13 -0.99 -10.24 -3.78
C VAL A 13 -1.78 -9.05 -4.30
N GLU A 14 -2.35 -9.17 -5.50
CA GLU A 14 -3.15 -8.13 -6.15
C GLU A 14 -4.57 -8.63 -6.44
N ALA A 15 -5.52 -7.72 -6.65
CA ALA A 15 -6.82 -8.08 -7.19
C ALA A 15 -6.68 -8.60 -8.63
N LEU A 16 -7.70 -9.31 -9.15
CA LEU A 16 -7.72 -9.79 -10.55
C LEU A 16 -7.57 -8.66 -11.59
N SER A 17 -7.99 -7.44 -11.25
CA SER A 17 -7.81 -6.23 -12.05
C SER A 17 -6.40 -5.60 -11.94
N GLY A 18 -5.53 -6.14 -11.08
CA GLY A 18 -4.26 -5.53 -10.67
C GLY A 18 -4.42 -4.39 -9.65
N GLU A 19 -3.29 -3.88 -9.14
CA GLU A 19 -3.22 -2.69 -8.31
C GLU A 19 -3.60 -1.43 -9.11
N GLN A 20 -4.40 -0.55 -8.50
CA GLN A 20 -4.84 0.73 -9.08
C GLN A 20 -3.69 1.62 -9.58
N GLY A 21 -2.51 1.54 -8.94
CA GLY A 21 -1.30 2.24 -9.38
C GLY A 21 -0.89 1.94 -10.82
N ARG A 22 -1.26 0.78 -11.39
CA ARG A 22 -1.01 0.43 -12.80
C ARG A 22 -1.75 1.32 -13.79
N ALA A 23 -2.84 1.98 -13.36
CA ALA A 23 -3.62 2.90 -14.16
C ALA A 23 -3.28 4.38 -13.92
N MET A 24 -2.29 4.71 -13.08
CA MET A 24 -1.88 6.09 -12.79
C MET A 24 -0.94 6.65 -13.87
N PHE A 25 -1.48 6.91 -15.06
CA PHE A 25 -0.73 7.50 -16.18
C PHE A 25 -0.54 9.01 -16.04
N THR A 26 -1.40 9.70 -15.30
CA THR A 26 -1.28 11.13 -15.04
C THR A 26 -1.38 11.37 -13.54
N LEU A 27 -0.42 12.11 -12.98
CA LEU A 27 -0.44 12.51 -11.58
C LEU A 27 -0.06 13.99 -11.48
N SER A 28 -0.93 14.80 -10.87
CA SER A 28 -0.74 16.25 -10.73
C SER A 28 -0.49 16.98 -12.06
N GLY A 29 -1.16 16.54 -13.14
CA GLY A 29 -0.99 17.10 -14.48
C GLY A 29 0.28 16.68 -15.22
N ILE A 30 1.13 15.83 -14.61
CA ILE A 30 2.35 15.32 -15.22
C ILE A 30 2.06 13.94 -15.83
N ASP A 31 2.41 13.77 -17.10
CA ASP A 31 2.40 12.46 -17.77
C ASP A 31 3.48 11.55 -17.19
N ARG A 32 3.07 10.34 -16.80
CA ARG A 32 3.91 9.29 -16.20
C ARG A 32 4.00 8.06 -17.11
N SER A 33 3.52 8.15 -18.35
CA SER A 33 3.48 7.04 -19.30
C SER A 33 4.89 6.54 -19.65
N LEU A 34 5.03 5.23 -19.76
CA LEU A 34 6.22 4.53 -20.22
C LEU A 34 5.85 3.60 -21.40
N PRO A 35 6.82 3.22 -22.25
CA PRO A 35 6.57 2.27 -23.33
C PRO A 35 5.97 0.95 -22.84
N GLY A 36 5.07 0.39 -23.67
CA GLY A 36 4.39 -0.88 -23.39
C GLY A 36 3.20 -0.78 -22.43
N GLY A 37 2.54 0.39 -22.35
CA GLY A 37 1.36 0.57 -21.49
C GLY A 37 1.68 0.58 -20.00
N ARG A 38 2.91 0.93 -19.63
CA ARG A 38 3.37 1.02 -18.24
C ARG A 38 3.36 2.47 -17.78
N ASN A 39 3.49 2.70 -16.47
CA ASN A 39 3.64 4.04 -15.91
C ASN A 39 4.76 4.08 -14.85
N SER A 40 5.40 5.22 -14.69
CA SER A 40 6.53 5.35 -13.76
C SER A 40 6.11 5.23 -12.30
N TYR A 41 4.86 5.54 -11.94
CA TYR A 41 4.38 5.45 -10.56
C TYR A 41 4.42 4.01 -10.05
N PHE A 42 3.87 3.07 -10.82
CA PHE A 42 3.86 1.66 -10.46
C PHE A 42 5.27 1.05 -10.53
N GLU A 43 5.97 1.25 -11.65
CA GLU A 43 7.28 0.64 -11.89
C GLU A 43 8.32 1.08 -10.84
N ALA A 44 8.31 2.35 -10.42
CA ALA A 44 9.22 2.85 -9.42
C ALA A 44 9.00 2.23 -8.03
N ASN A 45 7.77 1.84 -7.68
CA ASN A 45 7.41 1.38 -6.34
C ASN A 45 7.30 -0.16 -6.19
N GLN A 46 7.36 -0.90 -7.30
CA GLN A 46 7.00 -2.32 -7.34
C GLN A 46 8.09 -3.24 -7.89
N ARG A 47 9.28 -2.71 -8.24
CA ARG A 47 10.45 -3.53 -8.57
C ARG A 47 10.81 -4.53 -7.45
N ASN A 48 11.52 -5.59 -7.83
CA ASN A 48 11.96 -6.68 -6.94
C ASN A 48 10.81 -7.41 -6.23
N LYS A 49 9.65 -7.49 -6.88
CA LYS A 49 8.48 -8.24 -6.41
C LYS A 49 7.99 -9.19 -7.51
N ARG A 50 7.57 -10.38 -7.11
CA ARG A 50 6.74 -11.27 -7.93
C ARG A 50 5.27 -10.94 -7.63
N SER A 51 4.39 -11.07 -8.61
CA SER A 51 2.97 -10.75 -8.43
C SER A 51 2.10 -11.98 -8.65
N ILE A 52 1.07 -12.12 -7.82
CA ILE A 52 -0.02 -13.08 -7.99
C ILE A 52 -1.36 -12.33 -7.85
N ALA A 53 -2.26 -12.56 -8.80
CA ALA A 53 -3.60 -12.00 -8.76
C ALA A 53 -4.57 -13.00 -8.12
N LEU A 54 -5.29 -12.59 -7.07
CA LEU A 54 -6.24 -13.42 -6.33
C LEU A 54 -7.55 -12.64 -6.10
N ASP A 55 -8.68 -13.35 -6.14
CA ASP A 55 -9.94 -12.81 -5.62
C ASP A 55 -10.08 -13.19 -4.14
N LEU A 56 -9.75 -12.25 -3.25
CA LEU A 56 -9.85 -12.46 -1.81
C LEU A 56 -11.29 -12.42 -1.28
N LYS A 57 -12.30 -12.22 -2.13
CA LYS A 57 -13.70 -12.42 -1.75
C LYS A 57 -14.09 -13.90 -1.77
N GLN A 58 -13.30 -14.74 -2.44
CA GLN A 58 -13.50 -16.17 -2.49
C GLN A 58 -12.63 -16.88 -1.43
N PRO A 59 -13.16 -17.87 -0.70
CA PRO A 59 -12.38 -18.64 0.27
C PRO A 59 -11.10 -19.23 -0.31
N GLU A 60 -11.13 -19.66 -1.57
CA GLU A 60 -9.98 -20.23 -2.28
C GLU A 60 -8.85 -19.21 -2.44
N GLY A 61 -9.18 -17.96 -2.75
CA GLY A 61 -8.20 -16.87 -2.84
C GLY A 61 -7.55 -16.56 -1.50
N VAL A 62 -8.35 -16.55 -0.42
CA VAL A 62 -7.84 -16.37 0.94
C VAL A 62 -6.93 -17.56 1.34
N ASN A 63 -7.30 -18.79 0.99
CA ASN A 63 -6.52 -19.98 1.30
C ASN A 63 -5.14 -19.98 0.65
N VAL A 64 -5.01 -19.46 -0.58
CA VAL A 64 -3.68 -19.29 -1.20
C VAL A 64 -2.80 -18.35 -0.36
N VAL A 65 -3.34 -17.23 0.12
CA VAL A 65 -2.59 -16.30 0.99
C VAL A 65 -2.21 -16.98 2.31
N ARG A 66 -3.14 -17.71 2.94
CA ARG A 66 -2.88 -18.44 4.19
C ARG A 66 -1.78 -19.48 4.04
N ASN A 67 -1.72 -20.18 2.90
CA ASN A 67 -0.64 -21.12 2.61
C ASN A 67 0.71 -20.41 2.45
N LEU A 68 0.74 -19.27 1.73
CA LEU A 68 1.96 -18.46 1.60
C LEU A 68 2.48 -17.96 2.96
N VAL A 69 1.56 -17.61 3.88
CA VAL A 69 1.91 -17.15 5.24
C VAL A 69 2.60 -18.24 6.07
N GLY A 70 2.33 -19.53 5.79
CA GLY A 70 2.97 -20.65 6.48
C GLY A 70 4.50 -20.61 6.40
N ASP A 71 5.05 -20.12 5.29
CA ASP A 71 6.50 -20.04 5.04
C ASP A 71 7.04 -18.60 5.06
N ALA A 72 6.18 -17.60 5.27
CA ALA A 72 6.58 -16.18 5.21
C ALA A 72 7.13 -15.69 6.56
N ASP A 73 8.18 -14.88 6.53
CA ASP A 73 8.68 -14.17 7.71
C ASP A 73 7.83 -12.93 8.04
N ILE A 74 7.32 -12.24 7.02
CA ILE A 74 6.63 -10.95 7.14
C ILE A 74 5.34 -10.96 6.29
N PHE A 75 4.24 -10.51 6.88
CA PHE A 75 3.00 -10.17 6.16
C PHE A 75 2.73 -8.68 6.29
N LEU A 76 2.53 -8.00 5.16
CA LEU A 76 2.25 -6.55 5.10
C LEU A 76 0.91 -6.29 4.42
N GLN A 77 0.07 -5.49 5.05
CA GLN A 77 -1.15 -4.96 4.43
C GLN A 77 -1.42 -3.51 4.84
N ASN A 78 -2.20 -2.82 4.02
CA ASN A 78 -2.59 -1.43 4.26
C ASN A 78 -4.09 -1.17 4.01
N TYR A 79 -4.92 -2.16 4.31
CA TYR A 79 -6.36 -2.03 4.23
C TYR A 79 -6.90 -1.07 5.31
N ARG A 80 -8.15 -0.62 5.12
CA ARG A 80 -8.89 0.05 6.20
C ARG A 80 -9.05 -0.91 7.38
N LYS A 81 -9.08 -0.35 8.58
CA LYS A 81 -9.31 -1.10 9.83
C LYS A 81 -10.52 -2.03 9.71
N GLY A 82 -10.36 -3.29 10.12
CA GLY A 82 -11.40 -4.32 10.10
C GLY A 82 -11.49 -5.13 8.81
N VAL A 83 -10.87 -4.67 7.71
CA VAL A 83 -10.95 -5.40 6.42
C VAL A 83 -10.13 -6.69 6.47
N ALA A 84 -8.92 -6.65 7.02
CA ALA A 84 -8.06 -7.84 7.10
C ALA A 84 -8.71 -8.93 7.98
N GLU A 85 -9.27 -8.55 9.12
CA GLU A 85 -9.98 -9.44 10.04
C GLU A 85 -11.21 -10.06 9.38
N ARG A 86 -11.99 -9.26 8.63
CA ARG A 86 -13.14 -9.80 7.87
C ARG A 86 -12.75 -10.79 6.77
N LEU A 87 -11.53 -10.65 6.24
CA LEU A 87 -10.96 -11.58 5.26
C LEU A 87 -10.31 -12.81 5.92
N GLY A 88 -10.23 -12.88 7.25
CA GLY A 88 -9.49 -13.94 7.96
C GLY A 88 -7.98 -13.86 7.76
N LEU A 89 -7.47 -12.65 7.53
CA LEU A 89 -6.07 -12.30 7.33
C LEU A 89 -5.59 -11.29 8.40
N GLY A 90 -6.29 -11.19 9.53
CA GLY A 90 -5.87 -10.38 10.66
C GLY A 90 -4.65 -10.97 11.37
N TYR A 91 -4.04 -10.20 12.28
CA TYR A 91 -2.84 -10.65 13.00
C TYR A 91 -3.06 -11.97 13.74
N GLU A 92 -4.13 -12.07 14.54
CA GLU A 92 -4.43 -13.29 15.31
C GLU A 92 -4.72 -14.49 14.39
N ASP A 93 -5.40 -14.26 13.25
CA ASP A 93 -5.69 -15.32 12.26
C ASP A 93 -4.40 -15.89 11.66
N LEU A 94 -3.44 -15.03 11.32
CA LEU A 94 -2.20 -15.42 10.67
C LEU A 94 -1.17 -15.96 11.67
N LYS A 95 -1.15 -15.42 12.90
CA LYS A 95 -0.31 -15.95 13.99
C LYS A 95 -0.67 -17.38 14.36
N ALA A 96 -1.95 -17.74 14.27
CA ALA A 96 -2.41 -19.11 14.48
C ALA A 96 -1.86 -20.10 13.42
N ILE A 97 -1.51 -19.60 12.22
CA ILE A 97 -0.89 -20.38 11.15
C ILE A 97 0.64 -20.43 11.34
N ASN A 98 1.24 -19.26 11.58
CA ASN A 98 2.68 -19.10 11.73
C ASN A 98 2.97 -18.23 12.95
N ASN A 99 3.41 -18.86 14.05
CA ASN A 99 3.64 -18.18 15.32
C ASN A 99 4.87 -17.26 15.33
N LYS A 100 5.71 -17.27 14.28
CA LYS A 100 6.88 -16.40 14.11
C LYS A 100 6.61 -15.19 13.21
N ILE A 101 5.40 -15.07 12.65
CA ILE A 101 5.09 -14.04 11.66
C ILE A 101 5.28 -12.63 12.23
N ILE A 102 5.95 -11.78 11.47
CA ILE A 102 5.98 -10.33 11.68
C ILE A 102 4.83 -9.73 10.86
N TYR A 103 3.85 -9.13 11.54
CA TYR A 103 2.68 -8.55 10.89
C TYR A 103 2.76 -7.02 10.88
N GLY A 104 2.78 -6.44 9.68
CA GLY A 104 2.75 -4.99 9.48
C GLY A 104 1.41 -4.53 8.92
N SER A 105 0.81 -3.54 9.60
CA SER A 105 -0.43 -2.88 9.19
C SER A 105 -0.20 -1.39 8.99
N GLY A 106 -0.35 -0.90 7.76
CA GLY A 106 -0.35 0.53 7.45
C GLY A 106 -1.77 1.09 7.37
N SER A 107 -2.12 2.04 8.21
CA SER A 107 -3.36 2.81 8.07
C SER A 107 -3.06 4.31 8.11
N GLY A 108 -3.90 5.13 7.48
CA GLY A 108 -3.60 6.56 7.36
C GLY A 108 -3.76 7.36 8.66
N TYR A 109 -4.63 6.93 9.58
CA TYR A 109 -4.85 7.61 10.87
C TYR A 109 -4.53 6.73 12.09
N GLY A 110 -3.82 5.62 11.88
CA GLY A 110 -3.54 4.64 12.94
C GLY A 110 -4.73 3.73 13.25
N PRO A 111 -4.55 2.78 14.20
CA PRO A 111 -5.57 1.79 14.57
C PRO A 111 -6.58 2.30 15.59
N GLU A 112 -6.32 3.45 16.23
CA GLU A 112 -7.09 3.98 17.36
C GLU A 112 -7.62 5.38 17.10
N GLY A 113 -8.59 5.81 17.91
CA GLY A 113 -9.19 7.14 17.82
C GLY A 113 -10.36 7.27 16.83
N PRO A 114 -10.96 8.48 16.74
CA PRO A 114 -12.21 8.72 16.02
C PRO A 114 -12.08 8.57 14.50
N ASP A 115 -10.87 8.71 13.97
CA ASP A 115 -10.59 8.66 12.53
C ASP A 115 -10.11 7.27 12.07
N ALA A 116 -9.97 6.28 12.96
CA ALA A 116 -9.39 4.96 12.67
C ALA A 116 -10.10 4.17 11.55
N TYR A 117 -11.39 4.45 11.31
CA TYR A 117 -12.19 3.81 10.25
C TYR A 117 -12.30 4.65 8.98
N LYS A 118 -11.77 5.87 8.96
CA LYS A 118 -11.84 6.76 7.80
C LYS A 118 -10.84 6.35 6.72
N PRO A 119 -11.17 6.52 5.44
CA PRO A 119 -10.17 6.46 4.39
C PRO A 119 -9.14 7.58 4.53
N ALA A 120 -7.93 7.27 4.11
CA ALA A 120 -6.87 8.24 3.96
C ALA A 120 -6.06 7.93 2.70
N LEU A 121 -5.65 9.00 2.06
CA LEU A 121 -4.60 9.05 1.04
C LEU A 121 -3.62 10.12 1.49
N ASP A 122 -2.45 10.15 0.85
CA ASP A 122 -1.37 11.08 1.16
C ASP A 122 -1.85 12.53 1.31
N THR A 123 -2.61 13.05 0.35
CA THR A 123 -3.11 14.43 0.37
C THR A 123 -3.99 14.75 1.57
N VAL A 124 -4.88 13.85 2.00
CA VAL A 124 -5.72 14.10 3.18
C VAL A 124 -4.86 14.04 4.45
N GLY A 125 -3.85 13.16 4.49
CA GLY A 125 -2.86 13.10 5.58
C GLY A 125 -2.05 14.39 5.68
N GLN A 126 -1.55 14.91 4.57
CA GLN A 126 -0.84 16.19 4.50
C GLN A 126 -1.72 17.34 5.03
N ALA A 127 -2.99 17.42 4.62
CA ALA A 127 -3.91 18.44 5.10
C ALA A 127 -4.18 18.30 6.61
N ARG A 128 -4.40 17.07 7.08
CA ARG A 128 -4.73 16.78 8.48
C ARG A 128 -3.57 17.04 9.44
N SER A 129 -2.34 16.84 9.00
CA SER A 129 -1.12 17.05 9.79
C SER A 129 -0.74 18.53 9.98
N GLY A 130 -1.41 19.45 9.27
CA GLY A 130 -1.02 20.87 9.22
C GLY A 130 0.13 21.16 8.25
N LEU A 131 0.67 20.13 7.58
CA LEU A 131 1.79 20.27 6.65
C LEU A 131 1.48 21.26 5.52
N MET A 132 0.31 21.14 4.87
CA MET A 132 -0.06 22.06 3.79
C MET A 132 -0.15 23.51 4.26
N TYR A 133 -0.60 23.75 5.49
CA TYR A 133 -0.67 25.09 6.06
C TYR A 133 0.74 25.63 6.37
N ALA A 134 1.60 24.78 6.93
CA ALA A 134 2.96 25.17 7.32
C ALA A 134 3.91 25.43 6.15
N THR A 135 3.64 24.88 4.96
CA THR A 135 4.50 25.01 3.77
C THR A 135 3.87 25.80 2.63
N GLY A 136 2.63 26.26 2.80
CA GLY A 136 1.98 27.13 1.83
C GLY A 136 2.60 28.53 1.80
N PRO A 137 2.49 29.27 0.69
CA PRO A 137 2.89 30.67 0.60
C PRO A 137 2.09 31.52 1.59
N ASP A 138 2.73 32.55 2.13
CA ASP A 138 2.10 33.47 3.09
C ASP A 138 0.84 34.12 2.48
N GLY A 139 -0.32 33.90 3.09
CA GLY A 139 -1.58 34.56 2.73
C GLY A 139 -2.40 33.88 1.61
N ASP A 140 -1.94 32.74 1.09
CA ASP A 140 -2.64 31.95 0.05
C ASP A 140 -3.29 30.67 0.61
N ASP A 141 -4.12 30.02 -0.21
CA ASP A 141 -4.73 28.74 0.12
C ASP A 141 -3.66 27.63 0.27
N PRO A 142 -3.73 26.77 1.31
CA PRO A 142 -2.84 25.63 1.46
C PRO A 142 -2.90 24.68 0.26
N TYR A 143 -1.74 24.27 -0.26
CA TYR A 143 -1.65 23.29 -1.35
C TYR A 143 -0.84 22.05 -0.95
N PRO A 144 -1.08 20.88 -1.59
CA PRO A 144 -0.30 19.67 -1.33
C PRO A 144 1.16 19.82 -1.73
N ILE A 145 2.07 19.40 -0.86
CA ILE A 145 3.49 19.32 -1.19
C ILE A 145 3.68 18.22 -2.24
N GLN A 146 4.38 18.56 -3.31
CA GLN A 146 4.83 17.58 -4.30
C GLN A 146 6.33 17.33 -4.13
N GLY A 147 6.69 16.10 -3.79
CA GLY A 147 8.08 15.66 -3.80
C GLY A 147 8.53 15.32 -5.21
N VAL A 148 9.64 15.89 -5.66
CA VAL A 148 10.34 15.46 -6.88
C VAL A 148 11.75 15.04 -6.48
N VAL A 149 12.08 13.77 -6.67
CA VAL A 149 13.45 13.27 -6.44
C VAL A 149 14.16 13.26 -7.78
N ALA A 150 15.19 14.09 -7.92
CA ALA A 150 16.14 13.99 -9.02
C ALA A 150 17.32 13.13 -8.55
N ILE A 151 17.58 12.01 -9.23
CA ILE A 151 18.77 11.17 -9.01
C ILE A 151 19.71 11.46 -10.18
N LYS A 152 20.97 11.78 -9.88
CA LYS A 152 22.03 11.95 -10.87
C LYS A 152 22.76 10.63 -11.09
#